data_AF-A0AAD3WCB4-F1
#
_entry.id   AF-A0AAD3WCB4-F1
#
_cell.length_a   1.000
_cell.length_b   1.000
_cell.length_c   1.000
_cell.angle_alpha   90.00
_cell.angle_beta   90.00
_cell.angle_gamma   90.00
#
_symmetry.space_group_name_H-M   'P 1'
#
loop_
_entity.id
_entity.type
_entity.pdbx_description
1 polymer ?
#
loop_
_entity_poly.entity_id
_entity_poly.type
_entity_poly.pdbx_seq_one_letter_code
_entity_poly.pdbx_strand_id
1 'polypeptide(L)'
;MDNTSISCSNYTLEENRPKSWKKEIMGTIIAEHGIVKYVVKGATYFVKENFAPSVQVFREAIPSKRWKGIPETFFSNGPVEKLVSILGLGRCNMVAVRLASDMDLEPGEEEQLRKLVGPTFYFSRSAHDYTPDKLPHDDPEIARGFQTVFDILVRNWDDGEDNMAMVQGIPVWFDFGVSLDPRCQNVYRFIMKLEEARRLGRVSTIVSYFMDYTRRRSQILKRAVQAFQAIKKSEIRYAVRLSQVPIPAYFAEYIAKGLENLPEDIDIIRGAFLRENVERRELHMPLPGI
;
A
#
# COMPACT_ATOMS: atom_id res chain seq x y z
N MET A 1 32.54 19.60 10.81
CA MET A 1 31.15 19.90 10.41
C MET A 1 31.03 19.27 9.05
N ASP A 2 30.68 18.00 9.04
CA ASP A 2 31.02 17.12 7.94
C ASP A 2 29.76 16.90 7.11
N ASN A 3 29.79 17.46 5.91
CA ASN A 3 28.81 17.25 4.86
C ASN A 3 28.90 15.79 4.38
N THR A 4 28.10 14.90 4.95
CA THR A 4 27.82 13.60 4.34
C THR A 4 26.81 13.79 3.22
N SER A 5 27.32 14.01 2.01
CA SER A 5 26.60 13.90 0.76
C SER A 5 25.98 12.50 0.67
N ILE A 6 24.65 12.41 0.71
CA ILE A 6 23.93 11.18 0.38
C ILE A 6 24.04 11.00 -1.13
N SER A 7 25.02 10.20 -1.51
CA SER A 7 25.18 9.65 -2.85
C SER A 7 23.98 8.76 -3.13
N CYS A 8 23.05 9.24 -3.97
CA CYS A 8 22.07 8.39 -4.63
C CYS A 8 22.82 7.50 -5.62
N SER A 9 23.30 6.35 -5.13
CA SER A 9 23.82 5.30 -5.97
C SER A 9 22.77 4.87 -6.99
N ASN A 10 23.17 4.91 -8.25
CA ASN A 10 22.42 4.44 -9.41
C ASN A 10 21.87 3.03 -9.17
N TYR A 11 20.58 2.91 -8.88
CA TYR A 11 19.85 1.67 -9.10
C TYR A 11 19.62 1.53 -10.62
N THR A 12 20.65 1.07 -11.32
CA THR A 12 20.48 0.50 -12.66
C THR A 12 19.70 -0.81 -12.52
N LEU A 13 18.38 -0.75 -12.72
CA LEU A 13 17.50 -1.90 -12.96
C LEU A 13 17.71 -2.43 -14.39
N GLU A 14 18.95 -2.73 -14.74
CA GLU A 14 19.30 -3.54 -15.92
C GLU A 14 19.96 -4.83 -15.43
N GLU A 15 19.18 -5.72 -14.86
CA GLU A 15 19.57 -7.13 -14.84
C GLU A 15 19.25 -7.73 -16.22
N ASN A 16 20.28 -7.74 -17.06
CA ASN A 16 20.65 -8.85 -17.93
C ASN A 16 19.49 -9.76 -18.37
N ARG A 17 18.94 -9.55 -19.58
CA ARG A 17 18.26 -10.62 -20.32
C ARG A 17 19.31 -11.60 -20.87
N PRO A 18 19.38 -12.86 -20.42
CA PRO A 18 20.04 -13.89 -21.20
C PRO A 18 19.07 -14.36 -22.28
N LYS A 19 19.58 -14.45 -23.51
CA LYS A 19 18.92 -15.17 -24.61
C LYS A 19 18.69 -16.63 -24.21
N SER A 20 17.47 -17.10 -24.48
CA SER A 20 17.04 -18.51 -24.62
C SER A 20 17.66 -19.54 -23.67
N TRP A 21 17.04 -19.72 -22.51
CA TRP A 21 16.88 -21.04 -21.90
C TRP A 21 15.44 -21.11 -21.37
N LYS A 22 14.57 -21.89 -22.03
CA LYS A 22 13.36 -22.39 -21.38
C LYS A 22 13.83 -23.17 -20.17
N LYS A 23 13.74 -22.58 -18.99
CA LYS A 23 14.04 -23.25 -17.73
C LYS A 23 12.73 -23.28 -16.97
N GLU A 24 12.17 -24.47 -16.87
CA GLU A 24 10.99 -24.79 -16.06
C GLU A 24 11.13 -24.17 -14.67
N ILE A 25 10.45 -23.05 -14.44
CA ILE A 25 10.08 -22.64 -13.10
C ILE A 25 8.62 -23.02 -12.99
N MET A 26 8.36 -24.32 -12.88
CA MET A 26 7.02 -24.78 -12.49
C MET A 26 6.80 -24.32 -11.05
N GLY A 27 5.76 -23.54 -10.83
CA GLY A 27 5.31 -23.22 -9.49
C GLY A 27 4.47 -24.36 -8.93
N THR A 28 4.41 -24.45 -7.60
CA THR A 28 3.51 -25.38 -6.91
C THR A 28 2.33 -24.59 -6.38
N ILE A 29 1.12 -24.97 -6.81
CA ILE A 29 -0.14 -24.42 -6.29
C ILE A 29 -0.55 -25.23 -5.05
N ILE A 30 -0.74 -24.56 -3.93
CA ILE A 30 -1.18 -25.15 -2.66
C ILE A 30 -2.48 -24.46 -2.24
N ALA A 31 -3.56 -25.22 -2.03
CA ALA A 31 -4.84 -24.69 -1.61
C ALA A 31 -5.27 -25.36 -0.29
N GLU A 32 -5.27 -24.59 0.79
CA GLU A 32 -5.55 -25.07 2.14
C GLU A 32 -6.36 -24.04 2.92
N HIS A 33 -7.41 -24.48 3.61
CA HIS A 33 -8.23 -23.64 4.50
C HIS A 33 -8.76 -22.34 3.86
N GLY A 34 -9.11 -22.38 2.57
CA GLY A 34 -9.59 -21.20 1.84
C GLY A 34 -8.50 -20.23 1.38
N ILE A 35 -7.23 -20.57 1.59
CA ILE A 35 -6.07 -19.79 1.14
C ILE A 35 -5.40 -20.52 -0.01
N VAL A 36 -5.12 -19.80 -1.09
CA VAL A 36 -4.37 -20.30 -2.24
C VAL A 36 -2.98 -19.68 -2.24
N LYS A 37 -1.95 -20.53 -2.33
CA LYS A 37 -0.54 -20.15 -2.42
C LYS A 37 0.05 -20.63 -3.73
N TYR A 38 0.94 -19.82 -4.29
CA TYR A 38 1.78 -20.18 -5.43
C TYR A 38 3.24 -20.11 -5.00
N VAL A 39 3.91 -21.26 -4.97
CA VAL A 39 5.28 -21.40 -4.49
C VAL A 39 6.22 -21.56 -5.67
N VAL A 40 7.19 -20.67 -5.79
CA VAL A 40 8.28 -20.75 -6.76
C VAL A 40 9.62 -20.75 -6.03
N LYS A 41 10.71 -21.04 -6.75
CA LYS A 41 12.04 -21.08 -6.14
C LYS A 41 12.38 -19.73 -5.47
N GLY A 42 12.42 -19.73 -4.14
CA GLY A 42 12.80 -18.57 -3.33
C GLY A 42 11.69 -17.55 -3.03
N ALA A 43 10.44 -17.84 -3.39
CA ALA A 43 9.30 -17.00 -3.04
C ALA A 43 7.98 -17.79 -2.97
N THR A 44 7.17 -17.43 -1.99
CA THR A 44 5.80 -17.85 -1.78
C THR A 44 4.91 -16.64 -2.04
N TYR A 45 3.84 -16.83 -2.79
CA TYR A 45 2.83 -15.81 -3.03
C TYR A 45 1.47 -16.30 -2.54
N PHE A 46 0.74 -15.43 -1.85
CA PHE A 46 -0.69 -15.58 -1.66
C PHE A 46 -1.41 -15.10 -2.91
N VAL A 47 -2.30 -15.94 -3.44
CA VAL A 47 -3.08 -15.63 -4.64
C VAL A 47 -4.43 -15.08 -4.21
N LYS A 48 -4.72 -13.84 -4.61
CA LYS A 48 -5.92 -13.11 -4.20
C LYS A 48 -6.79 -12.82 -5.42
N GLU A 49 -8.11 -12.92 -5.26
CA GLU A 49 -9.06 -12.57 -6.32
C GLU A 49 -9.05 -11.05 -6.56
N ASN A 50 -9.13 -10.64 -7.83
CA ASN A 50 -9.44 -9.25 -8.16
C ASN A 50 -10.94 -9.04 -8.01
N PHE A 51 -11.36 -8.25 -7.03
CA PHE A 51 -12.75 -7.81 -6.94
C PHE A 51 -13.06 -6.77 -8.02
N ALA A 52 -14.23 -6.90 -8.63
CA ALA A 52 -14.73 -5.86 -9.53
C ALA A 52 -14.96 -4.56 -8.72
N PRO A 53 -14.64 -3.38 -9.27
CA PRO A 53 -14.93 -2.12 -8.59
C PRO A 53 -16.42 -2.05 -8.21
N SER A 54 -16.72 -1.54 -7.01
CA SER A 54 -18.08 -1.55 -6.45
C SER A 54 -19.09 -0.71 -7.22
N VAL A 55 -18.64 0.09 -8.20
CA VAL A 55 -19.48 0.83 -9.15
C VAL A 55 -18.91 0.59 -10.54
N GLN A 56 -19.76 0.19 -11.49
CA GLN A 56 -19.35 0.04 -12.89
C GLN A 56 -18.91 1.40 -13.42
N VAL A 57 -17.61 1.58 -13.66
CA VAL A 57 -17.11 2.70 -14.44
C VAL A 57 -17.63 2.50 -15.87
N PHE A 58 -18.72 3.19 -16.23
CA PHE A 58 -19.13 3.27 -17.63
C PHE A 58 -18.02 4.00 -18.39
N ARG A 59 -17.10 3.22 -18.99
CA ARG A 59 -15.97 3.72 -19.79
C ARG A 59 -16.41 4.69 -20.89
N GLU A 60 -17.67 4.63 -21.29
CA GLU A 60 -18.28 5.44 -22.34
C GLU A 60 -18.82 6.80 -21.85
N ALA A 61 -18.93 7.03 -20.53
CA ALA A 61 -19.63 8.19 -19.98
C ALA A 61 -18.74 9.29 -19.39
N ILE A 62 -17.41 9.21 -19.52
CA ILE A 62 -16.49 10.23 -19.01
C ILE A 62 -15.93 11.04 -20.20
N PRO A 63 -16.47 12.23 -20.50
CA PRO A 63 -15.88 13.10 -21.51
C PRO A 63 -14.48 13.49 -21.06
N SER A 64 -13.49 13.27 -21.92
CA SER A 64 -12.07 13.61 -21.70
C SER A 64 -11.80 15.06 -21.27
N LYS A 65 -12.79 15.95 -21.42
CA LYS A 65 -12.70 17.39 -21.11
C LYS A 65 -13.45 17.84 -19.84
N ARG A 66 -14.14 16.96 -19.10
CA ARG A 66 -14.79 17.33 -17.82
C ARG A 66 -14.52 16.28 -16.76
N TRP A 67 -13.36 16.39 -16.10
CA TRP A 67 -13.00 15.62 -14.90
C TRP A 67 -13.76 16.10 -13.64
N LYS A 68 -15.05 16.42 -13.77
CA LYS A 68 -15.92 16.73 -12.63
C LYS A 68 -16.79 15.50 -12.37
N GLY A 69 -16.34 14.66 -11.44
CA GLY A 69 -17.07 13.49 -10.99
C GLY A 69 -16.45 12.19 -11.50
N ILE A 70 -15.30 11.82 -10.93
CA ILE A 70 -14.99 10.39 -10.86
C ILE A 70 -16.04 9.83 -9.92
N PRO A 71 -16.86 8.85 -10.36
CA PRO A 71 -17.86 8.28 -9.48
C PRO A 71 -17.11 7.75 -8.24
N GLU A 72 -17.72 7.85 -7.05
CA GLU A 72 -17.20 7.31 -5.78
C GLU A 72 -17.11 5.77 -5.87
N THR A 73 -16.21 5.30 -6.73
CA THR A 73 -16.03 3.94 -7.18
C THR A 73 -14.86 3.40 -6.38
N PHE A 74 -15.13 2.39 -5.56
CA PHE A 74 -14.05 1.75 -4.81
C PHE A 74 -13.24 0.89 -5.77
N PHE A 75 -11.95 1.21 -5.92
CA PHE A 75 -11.00 0.42 -6.71
C PHE A 75 -10.18 -0.45 -5.75
N SER A 76 -10.69 -1.62 -5.41
CA SER A 76 -9.93 -2.62 -4.64
C SER A 76 -9.63 -3.81 -5.50
N ASN A 77 -8.43 -3.81 -6.07
CA ASN A 77 -7.95 -4.89 -6.91
C ASN A 77 -6.41 -4.91 -6.96
N GLY A 78 -5.86 -5.99 -7.51
CA GLY A 78 -4.44 -6.21 -7.68
C GLY A 78 -3.68 -5.07 -8.36
N PRO A 79 -4.23 -4.41 -9.40
CA PRO A 79 -3.61 -3.21 -9.96
C PRO A 79 -3.35 -2.09 -8.97
N VAL A 80 -4.28 -1.80 -8.05
CA VAL A 80 -4.09 -0.77 -7.02
C VAL A 80 -3.03 -1.21 -6.01
N GLU A 81 -3.10 -2.44 -5.50
CA GLU A 81 -2.07 -2.96 -4.59
C GLU A 81 -0.69 -3.01 -5.24
N LYS A 82 -0.59 -3.37 -6.52
CA LYS A 82 0.66 -3.32 -7.27
C LYS A 82 1.19 -1.88 -7.35
N LEU A 83 0.34 -0.90 -7.66
CA LEU A 83 0.74 0.51 -7.68
C LEU A 83 1.33 0.95 -6.34
N VAL A 84 0.64 0.63 -5.24
CA VAL A 84 1.08 0.95 -3.88
C VAL A 84 2.41 0.26 -3.57
N SER A 85 2.54 -1.05 -3.86
CA SER A 85 3.78 -1.79 -3.63
C SER A 85 4.98 -1.21 -4.38
N ILE A 86 4.79 -0.69 -5.61
CA ILE A 86 5.85 -0.05 -6.39
C ILE A 86 6.26 1.29 -5.77
N LEU A 87 5.31 2.08 -5.29
CA LEU A 87 5.60 3.39 -4.68
C LEU A 87 6.33 3.27 -3.34
N GLY A 88 5.98 2.25 -2.55
CA GLY A 88 6.63 1.96 -1.28
C GLY A 88 7.96 1.21 -1.41
N LEU A 89 8.28 0.67 -2.59
CA LEU A 89 9.52 -0.08 -2.83
C LEU A 89 10.76 0.76 -2.46
N GLY A 90 11.63 0.18 -1.64
CA GLY A 90 12.85 0.84 -1.15
C GLY A 90 12.62 1.93 -0.10
N ARG A 91 11.36 2.20 0.27
CA ARG A 91 10.98 3.22 1.27
C ARG A 91 10.22 2.64 2.46
N CYS A 92 9.48 1.55 2.27
CA CYS A 92 8.71 0.88 3.30
C CYS A 92 9.02 -0.62 3.34
N ASN A 93 8.87 -1.21 4.52
CA ASN A 93 8.93 -2.65 4.70
C ASN A 93 7.60 -3.26 4.27
N MET A 94 7.42 -3.53 2.98
CA MET A 94 6.16 -4.09 2.48
C MET A 94 6.38 -5.19 1.47
N VAL A 95 5.34 -6.01 1.32
CA VAL A 95 5.37 -7.11 0.35
C VAL A 95 5.21 -6.59 -1.08
N ALA A 96 6.00 -7.16 -1.99
CA ALA A 96 5.83 -6.97 -3.42
C ALA A 96 4.51 -7.62 -3.90
N VAL A 97 3.84 -6.93 -4.82
CA VAL A 97 2.62 -7.40 -5.46
C VAL A 97 2.85 -7.54 -6.97
N ARG A 98 2.36 -8.65 -7.55
CA ARG A 98 2.47 -8.98 -8.96
C ARG A 98 1.10 -9.32 -9.54
N LEU A 99 0.85 -8.91 -10.77
CA LEU A 99 -0.31 -9.37 -11.54
C LEU A 99 -0.01 -10.74 -12.13
N ALA A 100 -1.06 -11.47 -12.54
CA ALA A 100 -0.88 -12.73 -13.27
C ALA A 100 -0.01 -12.58 -14.52
N SER A 101 -0.10 -11.44 -15.21
CA SER A 101 0.74 -11.13 -16.38
C SER A 101 2.23 -10.92 -16.07
N ASP A 102 2.63 -10.84 -14.80
CA ASP A 102 4.04 -10.74 -14.38
C ASP A 102 4.62 -12.07 -13.87
N MET A 103 3.83 -13.15 -13.87
CA MET A 103 4.16 -14.41 -13.20
C MET A 103 4.59 -15.55 -14.12
N ASP A 104 4.70 -15.32 -15.44
CA ASP A 104 5.09 -16.33 -16.44
C ASP A 104 4.38 -17.69 -16.25
N LEU A 105 3.09 -17.66 -15.92
CA LEU A 105 2.29 -18.86 -15.60
C LEU A 105 2.14 -19.76 -16.83
N GLU A 106 2.28 -21.06 -16.62
CA GLU A 106 1.91 -22.04 -17.64
C GLU A 106 0.37 -22.09 -17.78
N PRO A 107 -0.17 -22.37 -18.99
CA PRO A 107 -1.63 -22.38 -19.21
C PRO A 107 -2.41 -23.28 -18.24
N GLY A 108 -1.82 -24.41 -17.82
CA GLY A 108 -2.41 -25.32 -16.84
C GLY A 108 -2.47 -24.73 -15.42
N GLU A 109 -1.44 -23.99 -15.01
CA GLU A 109 -1.40 -23.29 -13.73
C GLU A 109 -2.43 -22.16 -13.70
N GLU A 110 -2.50 -21.37 -14.78
CA GLU A 110 -3.46 -20.28 -14.90
C GLU A 110 -4.91 -20.80 -14.80
N GLU A 111 -5.23 -21.87 -15.54
CA GLU A 111 -6.55 -22.51 -15.50
C GLU A 111 -6.89 -23.05 -14.10
N GLN A 112 -5.92 -23.65 -13.41
CA GLN A 112 -6.12 -24.14 -12.04
C GLN A 112 -6.35 -22.98 -11.05
N LEU A 113 -5.57 -21.90 -11.15
CA LEU A 113 -5.76 -20.72 -10.30
C LEU A 113 -7.10 -20.03 -10.57
N ARG A 114 -7.55 -19.98 -11.85
CA ARG A 114 -8.89 -19.47 -12.20
C ARG A 114 -10.01 -20.23 -11.50
N LYS A 115 -9.86 -21.56 -11.39
CA LYS A 115 -10.83 -22.45 -10.70
C LYS A 115 -10.82 -22.27 -9.19
N LEU A 116 -9.63 -22.07 -8.61
CA LEU A 116 -9.47 -22.00 -7.15
C LEU A 116 -9.76 -20.62 -6.56
N VAL A 117 -9.43 -19.56 -7.30
CA VAL A 117 -9.43 -18.18 -6.79
C VAL A 117 -10.53 -17.33 -7.44
N GLY A 118 -10.72 -17.46 -8.74
CA GLY A 118 -11.66 -16.64 -9.50
C GLY A 118 -11.13 -16.25 -10.88
N PRO A 119 -11.96 -15.62 -11.73
CA PRO A 119 -11.64 -15.37 -13.14
C PRO A 119 -10.45 -14.44 -13.36
N THR A 120 -10.14 -13.62 -12.37
CA THR A 120 -9.01 -12.68 -12.38
C THR A 120 -8.39 -12.64 -11.00
N PHE A 121 -7.06 -12.73 -10.91
CA PHE A 121 -6.33 -12.77 -9.64
C PHE A 121 -4.97 -12.04 -9.73
N TYR A 122 -4.33 -11.88 -8.58
CA TYR A 122 -3.00 -11.31 -8.42
C TYR A 122 -2.26 -11.99 -7.26
N PHE A 123 -0.98 -11.67 -7.11
CA PHE A 123 -0.05 -12.37 -6.23
C PHE A 123 0.55 -11.38 -5.25
N SER A 124 0.35 -11.62 -3.96
CA SER A 124 0.99 -10.87 -2.88
C SER A 124 2.07 -11.73 -2.25
N ARG A 125 3.32 -11.27 -2.23
CA ARG A 125 4.42 -12.07 -1.69
C ARG A 125 4.22 -12.30 -0.19
N SER A 126 4.57 -13.50 0.29
CA SER A 126 4.59 -13.79 1.72
C SER A 126 5.60 -12.89 2.44
N ALA A 127 5.14 -12.19 3.48
CA ALA A 127 6.00 -11.38 4.33
C ALA A 127 7.11 -12.23 5.01
N HIS A 128 6.84 -13.52 5.26
CA HIS A 128 7.79 -14.43 5.90
C HIS A 128 8.97 -14.85 5.00
N ASP A 129 8.93 -14.54 3.69
CA ASP A 129 10.07 -14.77 2.80
C ASP A 129 11.13 -13.66 2.89
N TYR A 130 10.82 -12.55 3.55
CA TYR A 130 11.74 -11.44 3.73
C TYR A 130 12.71 -11.74 4.87
N THR A 131 13.88 -11.14 4.77
CA THR A 131 14.93 -11.18 5.79
C THR A 131 15.35 -9.74 6.10
N PRO A 132 15.84 -9.42 7.31
CA PRO A 132 16.18 -8.05 7.69
C PRO A 132 17.09 -7.31 6.70
N ASP A 133 18.06 -8.01 6.10
CA ASP A 133 18.98 -7.48 5.08
C ASP A 133 18.30 -7.07 3.76
N LYS A 134 17.06 -7.50 3.53
CA LYS A 134 16.25 -7.16 2.35
C LYS A 134 15.20 -6.09 2.63
N LEU A 135 15.07 -5.64 3.88
CA LEU A 135 14.09 -4.64 4.28
C LEU A 135 14.71 -3.24 4.24
N PRO A 136 13.97 -2.21 3.78
CA PRO A 136 14.47 -0.84 3.77
C PRO A 136 14.84 -0.29 5.16
N HIS A 137 14.15 -0.73 6.21
CA HIS A 137 14.38 -0.30 7.60
C HIS A 137 14.50 -1.49 8.54
N ASP A 138 15.60 -1.52 9.28
CA ASP A 138 15.90 -2.53 10.31
C ASP A 138 15.43 -2.11 11.72
N ASP A 139 15.31 -0.81 11.98
CA ASP A 139 14.70 -0.26 13.20
C ASP A 139 13.16 -0.29 13.10
N PRO A 140 12.45 -1.00 13.99
CA PRO A 140 10.99 -1.14 13.93
C PRO A 140 10.21 0.18 14.07
N GLU A 141 10.75 1.14 14.83
CA GLU A 141 10.12 2.44 15.05
C GLU A 141 10.28 3.34 13.81
N ILE A 142 11.44 3.26 13.14
CA ILE A 142 11.66 3.92 11.84
C ILE A 142 10.74 3.30 10.79
N ALA A 143 10.66 1.96 10.72
CA ALA A 143 9.79 1.25 9.79
C ALA A 143 8.33 1.68 9.96
N ARG A 144 7.82 1.70 11.21
CA ARG A 144 6.46 2.19 11.53
C ARG A 144 6.26 3.63 11.09
N GLY A 145 7.19 4.53 11.37
CA GLY A 145 7.03 5.94 10.99
C GLY A 145 7.03 6.17 9.48
N PHE A 146 7.85 5.44 8.72
CA PHE A 146 7.80 5.49 7.25
C PHE A 146 6.48 4.92 6.71
N GLN A 147 6.04 3.80 7.28
CA GLN A 147 4.76 3.20 6.91
C GLN A 147 3.58 4.14 7.22
N THR A 148 3.54 4.79 8.40
CA THR A 148 2.50 5.77 8.75
C THR A 148 2.42 6.91 7.73
N VAL A 149 3.55 7.47 7.29
CA VAL A 149 3.55 8.50 6.24
C VAL A 149 3.03 7.95 4.92
N PHE A 150 3.41 6.71 4.59
CA PHE A 150 2.99 6.08 3.36
C PHE A 150 1.49 5.77 3.33
N ASP A 151 0.94 5.21 4.41
CA ASP A 151 -0.50 4.95 4.54
C ASP A 151 -1.32 6.24 4.48
N ILE A 152 -0.80 7.34 5.02
CA ILE A 152 -1.43 8.67 4.85
C ILE A 152 -1.38 9.11 3.39
N LEU A 153 -0.23 8.97 2.71
CA LEU A 153 -0.08 9.33 1.30
C LEU A 153 -1.07 8.56 0.41
N VAL A 154 -1.18 7.24 0.62
CA VAL A 154 -2.06 6.39 -0.18
C VAL A 154 -3.47 6.26 0.41
N ARG A 155 -3.78 6.94 1.52
CA ARG A 155 -5.07 6.90 2.21
C ARG A 155 -5.53 5.46 2.56
N ASN A 156 -4.59 4.63 3.00
CA ASN A 156 -4.87 3.28 3.48
C ASN A 156 -5.52 3.35 4.87
N TRP A 157 -6.82 3.09 4.95
CA TRP A 157 -7.58 3.15 6.21
C TRP A 157 -7.70 1.79 6.90
N ASP A 158 -7.26 0.71 6.25
CA ASP A 158 -7.17 -0.63 6.82
C ASP A 158 -5.71 -0.93 7.20
N ASP A 159 -5.11 -0.01 7.94
CA ASP A 159 -3.68 -0.01 8.31
C ASP A 159 -3.39 -0.79 9.60
N GLY A 160 -4.24 -1.77 9.92
CA GLY A 160 -4.22 -2.47 11.20
C GLY A 160 -3.11 -3.51 11.33
N GLU A 161 -2.96 -4.03 12.55
CA GLU A 161 -1.94 -5.06 12.87
C GLU A 161 -2.18 -6.38 12.14
N ASP A 162 -3.43 -6.67 11.75
CA ASP A 162 -3.79 -7.85 10.96
C ASP A 162 -3.16 -7.83 9.55
N ASN A 163 -2.81 -6.64 9.06
CA ASN A 163 -2.18 -6.41 7.76
C ASN A 163 -0.65 -6.25 7.87
N MET A 164 -0.07 -6.81 8.94
CA MET A 164 1.35 -6.75 9.26
C MET A 164 1.87 -8.10 9.77
N ALA A 165 3.07 -8.49 9.36
CA ALA A 165 3.80 -9.62 9.92
C ALA A 165 5.11 -9.15 10.56
N MET A 166 5.50 -9.82 11.65
CA MET A 166 6.79 -9.58 12.31
C MET A 166 7.85 -10.54 11.75
N VAL A 167 8.88 -9.99 11.13
CA VAL A 167 10.05 -10.72 10.62
C VAL A 167 11.23 -10.39 11.50
N GLN A 168 11.60 -11.31 12.41
CA GLN A 168 12.69 -11.12 13.37
C GLN A 168 12.58 -9.79 14.18
N GLY A 169 11.36 -9.41 14.56
CA GLY A 169 11.10 -8.18 15.30
C GLY A 169 10.93 -6.93 14.43
N ILE A 170 11.06 -7.04 13.10
CA ILE A 170 10.85 -5.95 12.16
C ILE A 170 9.47 -6.12 11.48
N PRO A 171 8.61 -5.09 11.49
CA PRO A 171 7.30 -5.16 10.85
C PRO A 171 7.41 -5.12 9.32
N VAL A 172 6.58 -5.92 8.65
CA VAL A 172 6.40 -5.96 7.19
C VAL A 172 4.91 -5.92 6.87
N TRP A 173 4.47 -4.92 6.10
CA TRP A 173 3.06 -4.70 5.78
C TRP A 173 2.63 -5.33 4.46
N PHE A 174 1.36 -5.71 4.40
CA PHE A 174 0.70 -6.28 3.24
C PHE A 174 -0.77 -5.86 3.22
N ASP A 175 -1.52 -6.27 2.18
CA ASP A 175 -2.95 -5.96 2.01
C ASP A 175 -3.25 -4.45 1.92
N PHE A 176 -2.90 -3.88 0.78
CA PHE A 176 -3.17 -2.47 0.51
C PHE A 176 -4.45 -2.28 -0.31
N GLY A 177 -5.35 -3.27 -0.29
CA GLY A 177 -6.51 -3.35 -1.17
C GLY A 177 -7.46 -2.16 -1.05
N VAL A 178 -7.46 -1.45 0.08
CA VAL A 178 -8.32 -0.29 0.33
C VAL A 178 -7.64 1.07 0.06
N SER A 179 -6.39 1.04 -0.40
CA SER A 179 -5.60 2.25 -0.69
C SER A 179 -6.09 2.97 -1.95
N LEU A 180 -5.75 4.25 -2.06
CA LEU A 180 -6.07 5.14 -3.17
C LEU A 180 -7.58 5.21 -3.44
N ASP A 181 -8.39 5.01 -2.39
CA ASP A 181 -9.85 5.12 -2.46
C ASP A 181 -10.23 6.59 -2.76
N PRO A 182 -10.96 6.84 -3.86
CA PRO A 182 -11.43 8.19 -4.21
C PRO A 182 -12.25 8.85 -3.09
N ARG A 183 -12.98 8.07 -2.29
CA ARG A 183 -13.81 8.56 -1.18
C ARG A 183 -12.97 9.10 -0.04
N CYS A 184 -11.75 8.60 0.11
CA CYS A 184 -10.78 8.96 1.14
C CYS A 184 -9.74 9.98 0.67
N GLN A 185 -9.83 10.46 -0.58
CA GLN A 185 -8.87 11.45 -1.11
C GLN A 185 -8.85 12.73 -0.25
N ASN A 186 -10.00 13.15 0.26
CA ASN A 186 -10.09 14.22 1.23
C ASN A 186 -9.63 13.73 2.61
N VAL A 187 -8.63 14.40 3.20
CA VAL A 187 -8.04 14.00 4.50
C VAL A 187 -9.06 13.92 5.64
N TYR A 188 -10.09 14.77 5.66
CA TYR A 188 -11.12 14.72 6.69
C TYR A 188 -12.01 13.48 6.54
N ARG A 189 -12.35 13.10 5.31
CA ARG A 189 -13.06 11.83 5.05
C ARG A 189 -12.21 10.62 5.44
N PHE A 190 -10.89 10.68 5.19
CA PHE A 190 -9.95 9.66 5.64
C PHE A 190 -9.91 9.54 7.17
N ILE A 191 -9.85 10.67 7.89
CA ILE A 191 -9.93 10.69 9.37
C ILE A 191 -11.24 10.07 9.86
N MET A 192 -12.37 10.39 9.22
CA MET A 192 -13.65 9.78 9.57
C MET A 192 -13.63 8.24 9.41
N LYS A 193 -12.96 7.73 8.38
CA LYS A 193 -12.80 6.28 8.16
C LYS A 193 -11.93 5.62 9.23
N LEU A 194 -10.83 6.25 9.62
CA LEU A 194 -9.98 5.78 10.72
C LEU A 194 -10.74 5.76 12.06
N GLU A 195 -11.53 6.81 12.35
CA GLU A 195 -12.40 6.86 13.54
C GLU A 195 -13.50 5.79 13.50
N GLU A 196 -14.12 5.55 12.34
CA GLU A 196 -15.12 4.49 12.17
C GLU A 196 -14.51 3.10 12.44
N ALA A 197 -13.36 2.80 11.84
CA ALA A 197 -12.63 1.54 12.07
C ALA A 197 -12.30 1.34 13.56
N ARG A 198 -11.82 2.39 14.22
CA ARG A 198 -11.53 2.37 15.66
C ARG A 198 -12.78 2.12 16.51
N ARG A 199 -13.91 2.76 16.21
CA ARG A 199 -15.18 2.53 16.92
C ARG A 199 -15.68 1.10 16.79
N LEU A 200 -15.32 0.43 15.69
CA LEU A 200 -15.57 -1.00 15.47
C LEU A 200 -14.54 -1.90 16.16
N GLY A 201 -13.64 -1.34 16.97
CA GLY A 201 -12.62 -2.08 17.72
C GLY A 201 -11.37 -2.42 16.93
N ARG A 202 -11.19 -1.90 15.70
CA ARG A 202 -9.98 -2.14 14.92
C ARG A 202 -8.83 -1.27 15.41
N VAL A 203 -7.65 -1.87 15.54
CA VAL A 203 -6.41 -1.15 15.86
C VAL A 203 -5.86 -0.55 14.57
N SER A 204 -5.65 0.77 14.56
CA SER A 204 -4.99 1.48 13.45
C SER A 204 -3.57 1.85 13.84
N THR A 205 -2.61 1.57 12.95
CA THR A 205 -1.20 1.90 13.14
C THR A 205 -1.00 3.41 13.15
N ILE A 206 -1.65 4.16 12.25
CA ILE A 206 -1.65 5.62 12.16
C ILE A 206 -2.14 6.22 13.47
N VAL A 207 -3.30 5.77 13.96
CA VAL A 207 -3.90 6.32 15.19
C VAL A 207 -2.97 6.05 16.37
N SER A 208 -2.50 4.82 16.54
CA SER A 208 -1.56 4.43 17.59
C SER A 208 -0.25 5.23 17.51
N TYR A 209 0.23 5.50 16.29
CA TYR A 209 1.45 6.27 16.07
C TYR A 209 1.34 7.71 16.60
N PHE A 210 0.18 8.37 16.39
CA PHE A 210 -0.06 9.73 16.86
C PHE A 210 -0.56 9.83 18.31
N MET A 211 -1.20 8.78 18.85
CA MET A 211 -1.56 8.75 20.27
C MET A 211 -0.33 8.66 21.18
N ASP A 212 0.74 7.98 20.74
CA ASP A 212 2.02 7.94 21.46
C ASP A 212 3.09 8.84 20.80
N TYR A 213 2.67 10.03 20.36
CA TYR A 213 3.56 10.94 19.64
C TYR A 213 4.70 11.45 20.53
N THR A 214 5.93 11.36 20.03
CA THR A 214 7.15 11.81 20.72
C THR A 214 8.04 12.67 19.81
N ARG A 215 9.05 13.32 20.40
CA ARG A 215 10.07 14.05 19.62
C ARG A 215 10.80 13.14 18.63
N ARG A 216 11.08 11.88 19.00
CA ARG A 216 11.70 10.88 18.10
C ARG A 216 10.78 10.60 16.90
N ARG A 217 9.49 10.33 17.15
CA ARG A 217 8.50 10.11 16.08
C ARG A 217 8.37 11.31 15.15
N SER A 218 8.41 12.53 15.69
CA SER A 218 8.42 13.76 14.90
C SER A 218 9.61 13.82 13.93
N GLN A 219 10.82 13.47 14.39
CA GLN A 219 12.01 13.41 13.53
C GLN A 219 11.91 12.31 12.46
N ILE A 220 11.34 11.15 12.81
CA ILE A 220 11.10 10.07 11.85
C ILE A 220 10.13 10.52 10.77
N LEU A 221 8.97 11.10 11.14
CA LEU A 221 7.99 11.61 10.17
C LEU A 221 8.61 12.65 9.24
N LYS A 222 9.40 13.59 9.76
CA LYS A 222 10.07 14.61 8.93
C LYS A 222 10.97 13.97 7.87
N ARG A 223 11.74 12.94 8.21
CA ARG A 223 12.58 12.20 7.26
C ARG A 223 11.76 11.41 6.25
N ALA A 224 10.72 10.72 6.70
CA ALA A 224 9.82 9.97 5.83
C ALA A 224 9.13 10.90 4.81
N VAL A 225 8.57 12.02 5.26
CA VAL A 225 7.98 13.04 4.38
C VAL A 225 8.95 13.49 3.30
N GLN A 226 10.19 13.84 3.69
CA GLN A 226 11.22 14.22 2.72
C GLN A 226 11.51 13.12 1.69
N ALA A 227 11.57 11.85 2.14
CA ALA A 227 11.82 10.71 1.26
C ALA A 227 10.67 10.48 0.25
N PHE A 228 9.42 10.67 0.67
CA PHE A 228 8.26 10.55 -0.22
C PHE A 228 8.12 11.75 -1.15
N GLN A 229 8.31 12.98 -0.66
CA GLN A 229 8.27 14.19 -1.51
C GLN A 229 9.37 14.21 -2.57
N ALA A 230 10.44 13.43 -2.40
CA ALA A 230 11.48 13.23 -3.42
C ALA A 230 11.03 12.33 -4.60
N ILE A 231 9.87 11.66 -4.52
CA ILE A 231 9.30 10.87 -5.62
C ILE A 231 9.04 11.79 -6.81
N LYS A 232 9.68 11.47 -7.94
CA LYS A 232 9.60 12.29 -9.15
C LYS A 232 8.34 11.95 -9.95
N LYS A 233 7.83 12.93 -10.71
CA LYS A 233 6.73 12.70 -11.67
C LYS A 233 7.01 11.55 -12.65
N SER A 234 8.27 11.33 -13.04
CA SER A 234 8.67 10.19 -13.88
C SER A 234 8.49 8.84 -13.19
N GLU A 235 8.75 8.76 -11.89
CA GLU A 235 8.59 7.56 -11.08
C GLU A 235 7.10 7.23 -10.91
N ILE A 236 6.25 8.23 -10.65
CA ILE A 236 4.79 8.06 -10.60
C ILE A 236 4.26 7.51 -11.93
N ARG A 237 4.66 8.12 -13.07
CA ARG A 237 4.25 7.65 -14.40
C ARG A 237 4.71 6.21 -14.67
N TYR A 238 5.91 5.87 -14.23
CA TYR A 238 6.44 4.51 -14.36
C TYR A 238 5.62 3.50 -13.54
N ALA A 239 5.37 3.81 -12.27
CA ALA A 239 4.60 2.97 -11.36
C ALA A 239 3.18 2.72 -11.87
N VAL A 240 2.47 3.78 -12.27
CA VAL A 240 1.12 3.72 -12.84
C VAL A 240 1.06 2.88 -14.11
N ARG A 241 2.09 2.97 -14.98
CA ARG A 241 2.14 2.17 -16.20
C ARG A 241 2.32 0.69 -15.90
N LEU A 242 3.21 0.34 -14.97
CA LEU A 242 3.47 -1.06 -14.60
C LEU A 242 2.31 -1.69 -13.83
N SER A 243 1.57 -0.90 -13.06
CA SER A 243 0.48 -1.41 -12.24
C SER A 243 -0.79 -1.76 -13.03
N GLN A 244 -0.92 -1.28 -14.27
CA GLN A 244 -2.07 -1.54 -15.14
C GLN A 244 -3.42 -1.10 -14.54
N VAL A 245 -3.41 -0.04 -13.72
CA VAL A 245 -4.64 0.53 -13.14
C VAL A 245 -5.60 1.05 -14.23
N PRO A 246 -6.92 0.98 -14.02
CA PRO A 246 -7.92 1.25 -15.06
C PRO A 246 -8.01 2.71 -15.50
N ILE A 247 -7.60 3.66 -14.64
CA ILE A 247 -7.61 5.11 -14.93
C ILE A 247 -6.23 5.71 -14.59
N PRO A 248 -5.19 5.44 -15.40
CA PRO A 248 -3.81 5.84 -15.11
C PRO A 248 -3.63 7.31 -14.75
N ALA A 249 -4.25 8.20 -15.52
CA ALA A 249 -4.10 9.64 -15.33
C ALA A 249 -4.69 10.12 -14.00
N TYR A 250 -5.79 9.50 -13.54
CA TYR A 250 -6.37 9.79 -12.23
C TYR A 250 -5.43 9.40 -11.11
N PHE A 251 -4.94 8.16 -11.09
CA PHE A 251 -4.05 7.69 -10.03
C PHE A 251 -2.73 8.48 -10.00
N ALA A 252 -2.20 8.83 -11.17
CA ALA A 252 -1.02 9.69 -11.26
C ALA A 252 -1.26 11.07 -10.62
N GLU A 253 -2.42 11.69 -10.88
CA GLU A 253 -2.79 12.98 -10.28
C GLU A 253 -3.07 12.85 -8.78
N TYR A 254 -3.74 11.78 -8.35
CA TYR A 254 -4.01 11.49 -6.95
C TYR A 254 -2.71 11.47 -6.15
N ILE A 255 -1.74 10.67 -6.60
CA ILE A 255 -0.45 10.52 -5.93
C ILE A 255 0.33 11.83 -5.96
N ALA A 256 0.36 12.52 -7.11
CA ALA A 256 1.08 13.79 -7.22
C ALA A 256 0.54 14.85 -6.26
N LYS A 257 -0.78 15.02 -6.18
CA LYS A 257 -1.42 15.92 -5.22
C LYS A 257 -1.21 15.48 -3.77
N GLY A 258 -1.27 14.17 -3.51
CA GLY A 258 -0.97 13.61 -2.19
C GLY A 258 0.44 13.95 -1.72
N LEU A 259 1.45 13.86 -2.60
CA LEU A 259 2.83 14.23 -2.29
C LEU A 259 3.01 15.74 -2.02
N GLU A 260 2.30 16.59 -2.77
CA GLU A 260 2.31 18.04 -2.56
C GLU A 260 1.72 18.41 -1.20
N ASN A 261 0.62 17.77 -0.79
CA ASN A 261 -0.10 18.06 0.46
C ASN A 261 0.38 17.24 1.67
N LEU A 262 1.28 16.28 1.49
CA LEU A 262 1.66 15.31 2.51
C LEU A 262 2.04 15.91 3.88
N PRO A 263 2.83 17.01 3.96
CA PRO A 263 3.15 17.62 5.25
C PRO A 263 1.91 18.16 5.97
N GLU A 264 1.02 18.82 5.22
CA GLU A 264 -0.22 19.39 5.76
C GLU A 264 -1.18 18.27 6.22
N ASP A 265 -1.33 17.22 5.41
CA ASP A 265 -2.14 16.05 5.77
C ASP A 265 -1.68 15.41 7.09
N ILE A 266 -0.37 15.25 7.27
CA ILE A 266 0.22 14.71 8.50
C ILE A 266 -0.07 15.62 9.69
N ASP A 267 0.03 16.93 9.53
CA ASP A 267 -0.25 17.88 10.59
C ASP A 267 -1.74 17.86 10.99
N ILE A 268 -2.65 17.76 10.02
CA ILE A 268 -4.10 17.61 10.24
C ILE A 268 -4.40 16.31 10.99
N ILE A 269 -3.86 15.17 10.52
CA ILE A 269 -4.08 13.85 11.13
C ILE A 269 -3.47 13.79 12.54
N ARG A 270 -2.27 14.37 12.74
CA ARG A 270 -1.68 14.52 14.07
C ARG A 270 -2.63 15.29 14.98
N GLY A 271 -3.12 16.45 14.54
CA GLY A 271 -4.08 17.25 15.30
C GLY A 271 -5.34 16.46 15.68
N ALA A 272 -5.83 15.60 14.78
CA ALA A 272 -6.96 14.74 15.07
C ALA A 272 -6.66 13.66 16.13
N PHE A 273 -5.49 13.01 16.09
CA PHE A 273 -5.20 11.80 16.87
C PHE A 273 -4.17 11.96 17.99
N LEU A 274 -3.75 13.18 18.32
CA LEU A 274 -3.06 13.42 19.59
C LEU A 274 -3.93 12.89 20.74
N ARG A 275 -3.29 12.17 21.68
CA ARG A 275 -3.96 11.51 22.81
C ARG A 275 -4.92 12.42 23.56
N GLU A 276 -4.49 13.64 23.88
CA GLU A 276 -5.32 14.64 24.56
C GLU A 276 -6.62 14.98 23.80
N ASN A 277 -6.56 15.02 22.46
CA ASN A 277 -7.70 15.36 21.61
C ASN A 277 -8.64 14.16 21.46
N VAL A 278 -8.08 12.95 21.45
CA VAL A 278 -8.83 11.71 21.48
C VAL A 278 -9.60 11.57 22.80
N GLU A 279 -8.90 11.65 23.93
CA GLU A 279 -9.48 11.50 25.28
C GLU A 279 -10.54 12.58 25.56
N ARG A 280 -10.30 13.83 25.11
CA ARG A 280 -11.30 14.91 25.22
C ARG A 280 -12.59 14.57 24.47
N ARG A 281 -12.52 13.97 23.29
CA ARG A 281 -13.72 13.60 22.51
C ARG A 281 -14.49 12.47 23.18
N GLU A 282 -13.81 11.49 23.76
CA GLU A 282 -14.43 10.39 24.48
C GLU A 282 -15.15 10.86 25.76
N LEU A 283 -14.62 11.86 26.46
CA LEU A 283 -15.27 12.47 27.63
C LEU A 283 -16.56 13.24 27.31
N HIS A 284 -16.72 13.73 26.07
CA HIS A 284 -17.88 14.51 25.64
C HIS A 284 -18.88 13.70 24.79
N MET A 285 -18.65 12.39 24.62
CA MET A 285 -19.64 11.52 24.02
C MET A 285 -20.71 11.16 25.05
N PRO A 286 -22.01 11.41 24.78
CA PRO A 286 -23.05 10.87 25.64
C PRO A 286 -22.90 9.35 25.66
N LEU A 287 -22.93 8.77 26.86
CA LEU A 287 -22.97 7.32 27.03
C LEU A 287 -24.09 6.79 26.11
N PRO A 288 -23.84 5.73 25.31
CA PRO A 288 -24.92 5.09 24.57
C PRO A 288 -25.99 4.70 25.60
N GLY A 289 -27.20 5.23 25.40
CA GLY A 289 -28.32 5.02 26.30
C GLY A 289 -28.51 3.53 26.55
N ILE A 290 -28.46 3.17 27.83
CA ILE A 290 -28.93 1.88 28.36
C ILE A 290 -30.45 1.90 28.29
#